data_AF-H0ELS9-F1
#
_entry.id   AF-H0ELS9-F1
#
_cell.length_a   1.000
_cell.length_b   1.000
_cell.length_c   1.000
_cell.angle_alpha   90.00
_cell.angle_beta   90.00
_cell.angle_gamma   90.00
#
_symmetry.space_group_name_H-M   'P 1'
#
loop_
_entity.id
_entity.type
_entity.pdbx_description
1 polymer ?
#
loop_
_entity_poly.entity_id
_entity_poly.type
_entity_poly.pdbx_seq_one_letter_code
_entity_poly.pdbx_strand_id
1 'polypeptide(L)'
;MGRSSAYGGLTINTHRFKDVAFTAKYKGPGGYKGSAVTVGAGIQVGELYKLAFEQSPKVTVVGGECATVGFAGGYIQGGGHGPLATLHGMAADQALSFNVVTAEGDIVKANADENKDLFWALRGGGPATFGVVTSVTVKTFPEVPSAGTILDINSTHTTDPAVFWKGVEAFHAQANHFVDNGMKPARPATLRPKYEFGEAVEGTKTTLRRSESQRSAI
;
A
#
# COMPACT_ATOMS: atom_id res chain seq x y z
N MET A 1 1.46 17.41 4.04
CA MET A 1 2.89 17.76 4.11
C MET A 1 3.51 18.19 2.77
N GLY A 2 2.85 18.05 1.61
CA GLY A 2 3.32 18.67 0.36
C GLY A 2 4.70 18.20 -0.16
N ARG A 3 5.23 17.09 0.35
CA ARG A 3 6.60 16.59 0.08
C ARG A 3 6.88 16.20 -1.38
N SER A 4 5.86 16.15 -2.23
CA SER A 4 5.95 15.82 -3.66
C SER A 4 5.70 17.01 -4.58
N SER A 5 5.78 18.23 -4.04
CA SER A 5 5.58 19.49 -4.77
C SER A 5 6.56 20.53 -4.27
N ALA A 6 7.09 21.35 -5.16
CA ALA A 6 7.98 22.46 -4.82
C ALA A 6 7.74 23.64 -5.77
N TYR A 7 7.64 24.85 -5.22
CA TYR A 7 7.56 26.07 -6.01
C TYR A 7 8.88 26.27 -6.78
N GLY A 8 8.79 26.45 -8.10
CA GLY A 8 9.97 26.61 -8.98
C GLY A 8 10.86 25.37 -9.09
N GLY A 9 10.42 24.21 -8.58
CA GLY A 9 11.20 22.98 -8.58
C GLY A 9 11.07 22.18 -9.87
N LEU A 10 12.08 21.37 -10.17
CA LEU A 10 12.01 20.30 -11.16
C LEU A 10 11.55 19.01 -10.50
N THR A 11 10.43 18.44 -10.98
CA THR A 11 9.86 17.20 -10.42
C THR A 11 10.38 15.97 -11.13
N ILE A 12 10.97 15.04 -10.37
CA ILE A 12 11.26 13.69 -10.83
C ILE A 12 9.97 12.86 -10.71
N ASN A 13 9.28 12.66 -11.83
CA ASN A 13 8.03 11.93 -11.87
C ASN A 13 8.25 10.42 -12.13
N THR A 14 8.15 9.61 -11.08
CA THR A 14 8.32 8.15 -11.16
C THR A 14 7.04 7.40 -11.54
N HIS A 15 5.91 8.08 -11.79
CA HIS A 15 4.61 7.44 -12.02
C HIS A 15 4.61 6.43 -13.17
N ARG A 16 5.47 6.61 -14.18
CA ARG A 16 5.57 5.72 -15.33
C ARG A 16 6.43 4.47 -15.08
N PHE A 17 7.09 4.34 -13.93
CA PHE A 17 7.88 3.16 -13.58
C PHE A 17 6.93 2.04 -13.12
N LYS A 18 6.34 1.34 -14.10
CA LYS A 18 5.25 0.37 -13.92
C LYS A 18 5.70 -1.10 -14.07
N ASP A 19 7.01 -1.35 -14.13
CA ASP A 19 7.52 -2.71 -14.25
C ASP A 19 7.19 -3.54 -13.00
N VAL A 20 6.76 -4.78 -13.21
CA VAL A 20 6.43 -5.73 -12.14
C VAL A 20 6.98 -7.10 -12.48
N ALA A 21 7.69 -7.72 -11.55
CA ALA A 21 8.25 -9.06 -11.70
C ALA A 21 8.04 -9.88 -10.42
N PHE A 22 7.22 -10.92 -10.52
CA PHE A 22 7.03 -11.89 -9.44
C PHE A 22 8.13 -12.94 -9.44
N THR A 23 8.50 -13.42 -8.26
CA THR A 23 9.51 -14.46 -8.06
C THR A 23 8.99 -15.46 -7.03
N ALA A 24 8.88 -16.73 -7.41
CA ALA A 24 8.37 -17.78 -6.52
C ALA A 24 9.27 -18.03 -5.30
N LYS A 25 10.59 -17.87 -5.46
CA LYS A 25 11.58 -18.04 -4.39
C LYS A 25 12.63 -16.96 -4.45
N TYR A 26 12.61 -16.05 -3.48
CA TYR A 26 13.61 -15.00 -3.36
C TYR A 26 14.98 -15.61 -3.06
N LYS A 27 15.97 -15.22 -3.86
CA LYS A 27 17.36 -15.70 -3.75
C LYS A 27 18.32 -14.64 -3.21
N GLY A 28 17.84 -13.42 -2.97
CA GLY A 28 18.67 -12.32 -2.50
C GLY A 28 19.05 -12.41 -1.01
N PRO A 29 19.71 -11.36 -0.52
CA PRO A 29 20.25 -11.29 0.84
C PRO A 29 19.16 -11.13 1.91
N GLY A 30 19.52 -11.26 3.20
CA GLY A 30 18.59 -11.09 4.31
C GLY A 30 17.79 -12.33 4.72
N GLY A 31 18.24 -13.52 4.33
CA GLY A 31 17.76 -14.81 4.85
C GLY A 31 16.34 -15.25 4.41
N TYR A 32 15.52 -14.34 3.89
CA TYR A 32 14.18 -14.67 3.38
C TYR A 32 14.25 -15.55 2.13
N LYS A 33 13.45 -16.63 2.10
CA LYS A 33 13.40 -17.59 1.00
C LYS A 33 11.99 -17.84 0.46
N GLY A 34 11.00 -17.01 0.83
CA GLY A 34 9.64 -17.10 0.31
C GLY A 34 9.48 -16.43 -1.05
N SER A 35 8.23 -16.29 -1.51
CA SER A 35 7.92 -15.58 -2.74
C SER A 35 8.04 -14.06 -2.57
N ALA A 36 8.35 -13.37 -3.65
CA ALA A 36 8.55 -11.92 -3.64
C ALA A 36 8.07 -11.30 -4.95
N VAL A 37 7.87 -9.99 -4.92
CA VAL A 37 7.57 -9.19 -6.12
C VAL A 37 8.47 -7.98 -6.15
N THR A 38 9.07 -7.70 -7.31
CA THR A 38 9.76 -6.45 -7.58
C THR A 38 8.82 -5.54 -8.35
N VAL A 39 8.62 -4.33 -7.84
CA VAL A 39 7.70 -3.36 -8.41
C VAL A 39 8.41 -2.03 -8.64
N GLY A 40 8.13 -1.40 -9.78
CA GLY A 40 8.60 -0.05 -10.09
C GLY A 40 7.98 0.99 -9.15
N ALA A 41 8.68 2.11 -9.00
CA ALA A 41 8.32 3.20 -8.09
C ALA A 41 6.93 3.82 -8.37
N GLY A 42 6.43 3.68 -9.61
CA GLY A 42 5.15 4.22 -10.05
C GLY A 42 3.95 3.31 -9.79
N ILE A 43 4.17 2.05 -9.35
CA ILE A 43 3.09 1.10 -9.09
C ILE A 43 2.21 1.58 -7.94
N GLN A 44 0.90 1.55 -8.17
CA GLN A 44 -0.11 1.86 -7.18
C GLN A 44 -0.65 0.57 -6.55
N VAL A 45 -1.14 0.69 -5.32
CA VAL A 45 -1.62 -0.43 -4.51
C VAL A 45 -2.68 -1.27 -5.24
N GLY A 46 -3.64 -0.63 -5.90
CA GLY A 46 -4.72 -1.33 -6.61
C GLY A 46 -4.22 -2.15 -7.81
N GLU A 47 -3.25 -1.60 -8.56
CA GLU A 47 -2.59 -2.32 -9.66
C GLU A 47 -1.84 -3.54 -9.14
N LEU A 48 -1.08 -3.36 -8.05
CA LEU A 48 -0.31 -4.45 -7.43
C LEU A 48 -1.21 -5.57 -6.92
N TYR A 49 -2.33 -5.25 -6.26
CA TYR A 49 -3.28 -6.27 -5.81
C TYR A 49 -3.90 -7.05 -6.95
N LYS A 50 -4.27 -6.38 -8.04
CA LYS A 50 -4.80 -7.06 -9.23
C LYS A 50 -3.77 -8.04 -9.78
N LEU A 51 -2.53 -7.59 -10.00
CA LEU A 51 -1.45 -8.41 -10.54
C LEU A 51 -1.07 -9.58 -9.61
N ALA A 52 -1.15 -9.38 -8.29
CA ALA A 52 -0.90 -10.42 -7.30
C ALA A 52 -1.99 -11.50 -7.31
N PHE A 53 -3.25 -11.10 -7.48
CA PHE A 53 -4.39 -12.02 -7.56
C PHE A 53 -4.43 -12.82 -8.89
N GLU A 54 -3.81 -12.31 -9.95
CA GLU A 54 -3.66 -12.99 -11.24
C GLU A 54 -2.55 -14.06 -11.23
N GLN A 55 -1.72 -14.11 -10.18
CA GLN A 55 -0.68 -15.15 -10.06
C GLN A 55 -1.28 -16.54 -9.83
N SER A 56 -0.54 -17.56 -10.25
CA SER A 56 -0.85 -18.97 -9.96
C SER A 56 0.37 -19.64 -9.33
N PRO A 57 0.34 -19.98 -8.02
CA PRO A 57 -0.76 -19.77 -7.07
C PRO A 57 -0.99 -18.28 -6.77
N LYS A 58 -2.21 -17.95 -6.34
CA LYS A 58 -2.59 -16.58 -5.95
C LYS A 58 -1.75 -16.11 -4.77
N VAL A 59 -1.28 -14.87 -4.85
CA VAL A 59 -0.51 -14.24 -3.79
C VAL A 59 -1.13 -12.90 -3.40
N THR A 60 -0.71 -12.42 -2.24
CA THR A 60 -1.08 -11.15 -1.66
C THR A 60 0.16 -10.39 -1.20
N VAL A 61 0.02 -9.08 -1.04
CA VAL A 61 1.10 -8.17 -0.66
C VAL A 61 0.61 -7.26 0.46
N VAL A 62 1.46 -6.92 1.43
CA VAL A 62 1.12 -5.94 2.46
C VAL A 62 1.11 -4.53 1.85
N GLY A 63 -0.05 -4.10 1.38
CA GLY A 63 -0.28 -2.77 0.82
C GLY A 63 -1.28 -1.95 1.62
N GLY A 64 -1.48 -0.71 1.16
CA GLY A 64 -2.45 0.20 1.76
C GLY A 64 -3.89 -0.18 1.43
N GLU A 65 -4.82 0.60 1.96
CA GLU A 65 -6.24 0.45 1.66
C GLU A 65 -6.67 1.30 0.45
N CYS A 66 -6.07 2.48 0.27
CA CYS A 66 -6.33 3.36 -0.85
C CYS A 66 -5.67 2.84 -2.13
N ALA A 67 -6.46 2.42 -3.11
CA ALA A 67 -5.97 1.82 -4.36
C ALA A 67 -5.00 2.72 -5.16
N THR A 68 -5.13 4.03 -5.07
CA THR A 68 -4.32 5.00 -5.83
C THR A 68 -3.01 5.37 -5.15
N VAL A 69 -2.73 4.90 -3.94
CA VAL A 69 -1.47 5.19 -3.24
C VAL A 69 -0.32 4.51 -3.99
N GLY A 70 0.76 5.27 -4.25
CA GLY A 70 1.99 4.73 -4.81
C GLY A 70 2.67 3.81 -3.79
N PHE A 71 2.72 2.51 -4.11
CA PHE A 71 3.17 1.46 -3.20
C PHE A 71 4.65 1.62 -2.82
N ALA A 72 5.51 1.74 -3.83
CA ALA A 72 6.95 1.82 -3.69
C ALA A 72 7.49 3.22 -3.33
N GLY A 73 6.61 4.22 -3.29
CA GLY A 73 6.94 5.60 -2.94
C GLY A 73 6.93 5.83 -1.44
N GLY A 74 6.33 6.96 -1.03
CA GLY A 74 6.27 7.36 0.38
C GLY A 74 5.51 6.40 1.30
N TYR A 75 4.66 5.52 0.76
CA TYR A 75 3.93 4.53 1.55
C TYR A 75 4.88 3.55 2.24
N ILE A 76 5.66 2.77 1.47
CA ILE A 76 6.61 1.82 2.04
C ILE A 76 7.76 2.52 2.79
N GLN A 77 8.22 3.65 2.27
CA GLN A 77 9.34 4.40 2.87
C GLN A 77 8.98 5.05 4.20
N GLY A 78 7.70 5.35 4.45
CA GLY A 78 7.20 5.93 5.69
C GLY A 78 6.63 4.92 6.69
N GLY A 79 6.74 3.61 6.43
CA GLY A 79 6.18 2.54 7.26
C GLY A 79 5.10 1.77 6.51
N GLY A 80 3.96 2.40 6.27
CA GLY A 80 2.87 1.86 5.45
C GLY A 80 2.01 0.83 6.19
N HIS A 81 0.91 1.31 6.79
CA HIS A 81 -0.09 0.46 7.41
C HIS A 81 -1.16 -0.01 6.41
N GLY A 82 -1.77 -1.15 6.69
CA GLY A 82 -2.87 -1.68 5.90
C GLY A 82 -3.53 -2.87 6.56
N PRO A 83 -4.57 -3.46 5.93
CA PRO A 83 -5.35 -4.54 6.53
C PRO A 83 -4.51 -5.77 6.91
N LEU A 84 -3.42 -6.05 6.19
CA LEU A 84 -2.55 -7.19 6.44
C LEU A 84 -1.46 -6.93 7.49
N ALA A 85 -1.39 -5.71 8.05
CA ALA A 85 -0.29 -5.33 8.94
C ALA A 85 -0.23 -6.18 10.22
N THR A 86 -1.37 -6.54 10.79
CA THR A 86 -1.44 -7.40 11.99
C THR A 86 -0.89 -8.81 11.74
N LEU A 87 -0.95 -9.32 10.50
CA LEU A 87 -0.50 -10.67 10.16
C LEU A 87 0.97 -10.73 9.76
N HIS A 88 1.46 -9.69 9.11
CA HIS A 88 2.76 -9.73 8.43
C HIS A 88 3.72 -8.60 8.83
N GLY A 89 3.27 -7.62 9.62
CA GLY A 89 3.99 -6.39 9.92
C GLY A 89 3.68 -5.28 8.91
N MET A 90 4.33 -4.13 9.04
CA MET A 90 4.10 -2.98 8.14
C MET A 90 4.68 -3.23 6.73
N ALA A 91 4.32 -2.40 5.76
CA ALA A 91 4.87 -2.50 4.41
C ALA A 91 6.40 -2.38 4.40
N ALA A 92 6.98 -1.51 5.24
CA ALA A 92 8.42 -1.35 5.42
C ALA A 92 9.11 -2.64 5.88
N ASP A 93 8.43 -3.49 6.66
CA ASP A 93 8.96 -4.79 7.12
C ASP A 93 9.00 -5.84 5.99
N GLN A 94 8.28 -5.58 4.90
CA GLN A 94 8.24 -6.47 3.75
C GLN A 94 9.34 -6.19 2.74
N ALA A 95 10.01 -5.04 2.82
CA ALA A 95 11.08 -4.69 1.88
C ALA A 95 12.28 -5.64 2.02
N LEU A 96 12.74 -6.14 0.88
CA LEU A 96 13.91 -7.03 0.75
C LEU A 96 15.08 -6.33 0.07
N SER A 97 14.78 -5.43 -0.89
CA SER A 97 15.79 -4.65 -1.61
C SER A 97 15.14 -3.40 -2.22
N PHE A 98 15.90 -2.32 -2.35
CA PHE A 98 15.56 -1.15 -3.15
C PHE A 98 16.61 -0.93 -4.24
N ASN A 99 16.19 -0.43 -5.40
CA ASN A 99 17.08 0.22 -6.35
C ASN A 99 16.85 1.73 -6.23
N VAL A 100 17.95 2.48 -6.09
CA VAL A 100 17.93 3.89 -5.72
C VAL A 100 18.91 4.64 -6.59
N VAL A 101 18.52 5.81 -7.09
CA VAL A 101 19.44 6.79 -7.67
C VAL A 101 19.87 7.75 -6.55
N THR A 102 21.17 7.83 -6.27
CA THR A 102 21.73 8.73 -5.25
C THR A 102 21.77 10.17 -5.73
N ALA A 103 22.15 11.10 -4.86
CA ALA A 103 22.28 12.52 -5.22
C ALA A 103 23.40 12.75 -6.25
N GLU A 104 24.42 11.90 -6.24
CA GLU A 104 25.55 11.90 -7.16
C GLU A 104 25.17 11.34 -8.55
N GLY A 105 23.99 10.73 -8.67
CA GLY A 105 23.48 10.14 -9.91
C GLY A 105 23.79 8.65 -10.08
N ASP A 106 24.39 8.02 -9.07
CA ASP A 106 24.72 6.59 -9.10
C ASP A 106 23.47 5.73 -8.85
N ILE A 107 23.38 4.61 -9.57
CA ILE A 107 22.33 3.61 -9.33
C ILE A 107 22.89 2.58 -8.36
N VAL A 108 22.39 2.61 -7.14
CA VAL A 108 22.80 1.69 -6.07
C VAL A 108 21.67 0.75 -5.69
N LYS A 109 22.04 -0.46 -5.25
CA LYS A 109 21.12 -1.40 -4.63
C LYS A 109 21.28 -1.33 -3.11
N ALA A 110 20.17 -1.15 -2.39
CA ALA A 110 20.14 -1.15 -0.94
C ALA A 110 19.38 -2.38 -0.44
N ASN A 111 20.06 -3.24 0.31
CA ASN A 111 19.52 -4.48 0.86
C ASN A 111 20.26 -4.87 2.16
N ALA A 112 20.07 -6.10 2.64
CA ALA A 112 20.69 -6.57 3.88
C ALA A 112 22.23 -6.75 3.82
N ASP A 113 22.81 -6.84 2.62
CA ASP A 113 24.23 -7.08 2.39
C ASP A 113 24.96 -5.88 1.78
N GLU A 114 24.26 -5.04 1.00
CA GLU A 114 24.79 -3.87 0.27
C GLU A 114 24.04 -2.59 0.72
N ASN A 115 24.78 -1.51 0.99
CA ASN A 115 24.22 -0.20 1.41
C ASN A 115 23.18 -0.35 2.54
N LYS A 116 23.57 -1.04 3.62
CA LYS A 116 22.67 -1.50 4.70
C LYS A 116 22.06 -0.37 5.51
N ASP A 117 22.81 0.71 5.68
CA ASP A 117 22.40 1.97 6.29
C ASP A 117 21.30 2.65 5.45
N LEU A 118 21.49 2.73 4.13
CA LEU A 118 20.47 3.22 3.21
C LEU A 118 19.23 2.31 3.20
N PHE A 119 19.43 0.98 3.23
CA PHE A 119 18.34 0.02 3.31
C PHE A 119 17.51 0.20 4.59
N TRP A 120 18.18 0.40 5.73
CA TRP A 120 17.53 0.69 6.99
C TRP A 120 16.76 2.02 6.94
N ALA A 121 17.37 3.08 6.39
CA ALA A 121 16.75 4.40 6.29
C ALA A 121 15.50 4.39 5.40
N LEU A 122 15.53 3.66 4.28
CA LEU A 122 14.39 3.53 3.36
C LEU A 122 13.24 2.68 3.92
N ARG A 123 13.44 1.98 5.05
CA ARG A 123 12.42 1.15 5.71
C ARG A 123 11.76 1.86 6.90
N GLY A 124 11.27 3.07 6.68
CA GLY A 124 10.51 3.84 7.66
C GLY A 124 11.02 5.26 7.92
N GLY A 125 12.21 5.62 7.42
CA GLY A 125 12.78 6.97 7.57
C GLY A 125 12.07 8.06 6.74
N GLY A 126 11.15 7.66 5.88
CA GLY A 126 10.32 8.54 5.07
C GLY A 126 10.89 8.85 3.68
N PRO A 127 10.04 9.35 2.77
CA PRO A 127 10.43 9.61 1.38
C PRO A 127 11.24 10.89 1.18
N ALA A 128 11.78 11.03 -0.04
CA ALA A 128 12.35 12.26 -0.59
C ALA A 128 13.57 12.81 0.19
N THR A 129 14.29 11.94 0.90
CA THR A 129 15.47 12.33 1.70
C THR A 129 16.73 11.57 1.28
N PHE A 130 16.62 10.25 1.07
CA PHE A 130 17.79 9.38 0.91
C PHE A 130 18.13 9.01 -0.54
N GLY A 131 17.36 9.51 -1.51
CA GLY A 131 17.54 9.24 -2.95
C GLY A 131 16.22 8.99 -3.67
N VAL A 132 16.30 8.74 -4.97
CA VAL A 132 15.15 8.42 -5.82
C VAL A 132 15.01 6.91 -5.93
N VAL A 133 14.03 6.33 -5.23
CA VAL A 133 13.68 4.92 -5.40
C VAL A 133 13.10 4.70 -6.80
N THR A 134 13.68 3.76 -7.55
CA THR A 134 13.21 3.38 -8.90
C THR A 134 12.42 2.07 -8.87
N SER A 135 12.77 1.14 -7.98
CA SER A 135 11.99 -0.06 -7.70
C SER A 135 12.27 -0.61 -6.30
N VAL A 136 11.34 -1.42 -5.81
CA VAL A 136 11.46 -2.14 -4.53
C VAL A 136 11.07 -3.60 -4.73
N THR A 137 11.82 -4.50 -4.11
CA THR A 137 11.44 -5.91 -3.96
C THR A 137 10.84 -6.12 -2.59
N VAL A 138 9.63 -6.69 -2.52
CA VAL A 138 8.92 -6.98 -1.28
C VAL A 138 8.49 -8.45 -1.20
N LYS A 139 8.30 -8.95 0.02
CA LYS A 139 7.74 -10.26 0.29
C LYS A 139 6.30 -10.36 -0.24
N THR A 140 5.91 -11.54 -0.70
CA THR A 140 4.52 -11.89 -1.00
C THR A 140 4.08 -13.08 -0.16
N PHE A 141 2.77 -13.19 0.07
CA PHE A 141 2.18 -14.22 0.91
C PHE A 141 1.10 -14.97 0.14
N PRO A 142 0.78 -16.22 0.48
CA PRO A 142 -0.37 -16.90 -0.11
C PRO A 142 -1.66 -16.12 0.14
N GLU A 143 -2.50 -15.98 -0.90
CA GLU A 143 -3.82 -15.38 -0.75
C GLU A 143 -4.73 -16.31 0.07
N VAL A 144 -5.40 -15.76 1.09
CA VAL A 144 -6.30 -16.50 1.98
C VAL A 144 -7.71 -15.91 1.96
N PRO A 145 -8.78 -16.73 2.02
CA PRO A 145 -10.14 -16.23 2.15
C PRO A 145 -10.27 -15.29 3.36
N SER A 146 -10.95 -14.16 3.16
CA SER A 146 -11.17 -13.15 4.20
C SER A 146 -12.66 -12.85 4.34
N ALA A 147 -13.14 -12.80 5.58
CA ALA A 147 -14.47 -12.30 5.93
C ALA A 147 -14.35 -10.89 6.54
N GLY A 148 -15.41 -10.09 6.41
CA GLY A 148 -15.48 -8.74 6.97
C GLY A 148 -16.86 -8.43 7.49
N THR A 149 -16.94 -7.54 8.49
CA THR A 149 -18.18 -6.99 9.03
C THR A 149 -18.06 -5.47 9.12
N ILE A 150 -19.19 -4.78 9.18
CA ILE A 150 -19.27 -3.34 9.42
C ILE A 150 -19.87 -3.15 10.80
N LEU A 151 -19.18 -2.38 11.65
CA LEU A 151 -19.68 -1.96 12.96
C LEU A 151 -19.84 -0.45 12.94
N ASP A 152 -21.08 0.01 13.04
CA ASP A 152 -21.42 1.42 13.09
C ASP A 152 -21.82 1.83 14.51
N ILE A 153 -21.05 2.75 15.09
CA ILE A 153 -21.39 3.43 16.35
C ILE A 153 -21.85 4.84 15.97
N ASN A 154 -23.14 5.14 16.15
CA ASN A 154 -23.74 6.42 15.76
C ASN A 154 -24.68 6.96 16.86
N SER A 155 -25.17 8.18 16.65
CA SER A 155 -26.05 8.89 17.57
C SER A 155 -27.53 8.84 17.15
N THR A 156 -27.93 7.91 16.28
CA THR A 156 -29.30 7.86 15.72
C THR A 156 -30.37 7.77 16.81
N HIS A 157 -30.07 7.11 17.93
CA HIS A 157 -31.01 6.89 19.03
C HIS A 157 -30.65 7.65 20.32
N THR A 158 -29.68 8.58 20.27
CA THR A 158 -29.31 9.39 21.44
C THR A 158 -28.76 10.75 21.03
N THR A 159 -29.21 11.82 21.69
CA THR A 159 -28.61 13.16 21.59
C THR A 159 -27.60 13.44 22.69
N ASP A 160 -27.45 12.53 23.66
CA ASP A 160 -26.50 12.66 24.75
C ASP A 160 -25.08 12.25 24.27
N PRO A 161 -24.12 13.20 24.20
CA PRO A 161 -22.76 12.89 23.77
C PRO A 161 -22.04 11.93 24.72
N ALA A 162 -22.40 11.90 26.01
CA ALA A 162 -21.77 11.00 26.98
C ALA A 162 -22.07 9.53 26.64
N VAL A 163 -23.31 9.23 26.22
CA VAL A 163 -23.71 7.88 25.80
C VAL A 163 -22.96 7.44 24.54
N PHE A 164 -22.83 8.34 23.56
CA PHE A 164 -22.05 8.07 22.34
C PHE A 164 -20.58 7.75 22.67
N TRP A 165 -19.93 8.61 23.46
CA TRP A 165 -18.52 8.43 23.81
C TRP A 165 -18.29 7.19 24.67
N LYS A 166 -19.23 6.80 25.53
CA LYS A 166 -19.16 5.53 26.27
C LYS A 166 -19.17 4.32 25.35
N GLY A 167 -19.95 4.36 24.26
CA GLY A 167 -19.93 3.31 23.23
C GLY A 167 -18.59 3.23 22.50
N VAL A 168 -18.02 4.38 22.13
CA VAL A 168 -16.68 4.47 21.50
C VAL A 168 -15.59 3.97 22.43
N GLU A 169 -15.65 4.30 23.72
CA GLU A 169 -14.72 3.83 24.75
C GLU A 169 -14.81 2.31 24.91
N ALA A 170 -16.02 1.75 25.00
CA ALA A 170 -16.22 0.30 25.10
C ALA A 170 -15.62 -0.46 23.91
N PHE A 171 -15.73 0.09 22.69
CA PHE A 171 -15.09 -0.49 21.51
C PHE A 171 -13.56 -0.44 21.60
N HIS A 172 -12.99 0.73 21.91
CA HIS A 172 -11.53 0.88 22.02
C HIS A 172 -10.93 0.03 23.15
N ALA A 173 -11.64 -0.18 24.25
CA ALA A 173 -11.22 -1.05 25.34
C ALA A 173 -11.04 -2.52 24.88
N GLN A 174 -11.72 -2.94 23.82
CA GLN A 174 -11.60 -4.28 23.22
C GLN A 174 -10.65 -4.33 22.02
N ALA A 175 -10.05 -3.21 21.61
CA ALA A 175 -9.26 -3.13 20.38
C ALA A 175 -8.10 -4.14 20.35
N ASN A 176 -7.36 -4.28 21.46
CA ASN A 176 -6.27 -5.25 21.56
C ASN A 176 -6.79 -6.69 21.41
N HIS A 177 -7.89 -7.03 22.09
CA HIS A 177 -8.51 -8.34 21.96
C HIS A 177 -8.89 -8.65 20.51
N PHE A 178 -9.46 -7.68 19.78
CA PHE A 178 -9.79 -7.88 18.38
C PHE A 178 -8.56 -8.08 17.49
N VAL A 179 -7.52 -7.27 17.69
CA VAL A 179 -6.26 -7.35 16.93
C VAL A 179 -5.57 -8.69 17.20
N ASP A 180 -5.49 -9.12 18.46
CA ASP A 180 -4.89 -10.41 18.85
C ASP A 180 -5.65 -11.61 18.27
N ASN A 181 -6.95 -11.46 18.00
CA ASN A 181 -7.79 -12.46 17.33
C ASN A 181 -7.88 -12.27 15.81
N GLY A 182 -6.99 -11.47 15.21
CA GLY A 182 -6.86 -11.35 13.75
C GLY A 182 -7.89 -10.44 13.08
N MET A 183 -8.68 -9.69 13.86
CA MET A 183 -9.53 -8.63 13.32
C MET A 183 -8.65 -7.47 12.84
N LYS A 184 -9.00 -6.93 11.68
CA LYS A 184 -8.22 -5.93 10.97
C LYS A 184 -9.13 -4.83 10.44
N PRO A 185 -8.80 -3.55 10.64
CA PRO A 185 -9.51 -2.47 9.96
C PRO A 185 -9.35 -2.63 8.45
N ALA A 186 -10.47 -2.57 7.73
CA ALA A 186 -10.49 -2.63 6.28
C ALA A 186 -11.67 -1.85 5.72
N ARG A 187 -11.48 -1.22 4.56
CA ARG A 187 -12.56 -0.51 3.88
C ARG A 187 -13.61 -1.50 3.43
N PRO A 188 -14.89 -1.22 3.72
CA PRO A 188 -15.98 -1.94 3.10
C PRO A 188 -15.83 -1.95 1.58
N ALA A 189 -16.02 -3.11 0.96
CA ALA A 189 -15.99 -3.24 -0.49
C ALA A 189 -17.07 -2.39 -1.18
N THR A 190 -18.18 -2.12 -0.48
CA THR A 190 -19.28 -1.27 -0.90
C THR A 190 -18.93 0.22 -1.03
N LEU A 191 -17.90 0.68 -0.30
CA LEU A 191 -17.39 2.06 -0.36
C LEU A 191 -16.22 2.21 -1.35
N ARG A 192 -15.88 1.15 -2.11
CA ARG A 192 -14.92 1.25 -3.21
C ARG A 192 -15.61 1.94 -4.39
N PRO A 193 -15.16 3.11 -4.83
CA PRO A 193 -15.65 3.64 -6.09
C PRO A 193 -15.31 2.64 -7.22
N LYS A 194 -16.33 2.19 -7.96
CA LYS A 194 -16.15 1.37 -9.16
C LYS A 194 -15.52 2.26 -10.23
N TYR A 195 -14.19 2.25 -10.32
CA TYR A 195 -13.48 2.82 -11.45
C TYR A 195 -13.11 1.69 -12.40
N GLU A 196 -13.77 1.67 -13.57
CA GLU A 196 -13.31 0.87 -14.70
C GLU A 196 -12.20 1.66 -15.41
N PHE A 197 -11.00 1.10 -15.43
CA PHE A 197 -9.95 1.60 -16.31
C PHE A 197 -10.26 1.10 -17.72
N GLY A 198 -10.85 1.97 -18.55
CA GLY A 198 -11.01 1.70 -19.97
C GLY A 198 -9.64 1.53 -20.62
N GLU A 199 -9.50 0.52 -21.48
CA GLU A 199 -8.32 0.34 -22.32
C GLU A 199 -8.06 1.62 -23.15
N ALA A 200 -6.80 2.03 -23.21
CA ALA A 200 -6.40 3.16 -24.02
C ALA A 200 -6.50 2.78 -25.50
N VAL A 201 -7.57 3.23 -26.17
CA VAL A 201 -7.61 3.30 -27.62
C VAL A 201 -6.84 4.57 -28.02
N GLU A 202 -5.78 4.37 -28.79
CA GLU A 202 -4.86 5.42 -29.24
C GLU A 202 -5.62 6.57 -29.92
N GLY A 203 -5.47 7.80 -29.41
CA GLY A 203 -5.91 9.03 -30.11
C GLY A 203 -7.14 9.79 -29.60
N THR A 204 -7.80 9.42 -28.49
CA THR A 204 -8.90 10.27 -27.94
C THR A 204 -8.80 10.52 -26.42
N LYS A 205 -9.14 11.75 -26.00
CA LYS A 205 -9.08 12.23 -24.62
C LYS A 205 -9.75 11.27 -23.64
N THR A 206 -9.00 10.78 -22.66
CA THR A 206 -9.50 10.04 -21.49
C THR A 206 -10.53 10.88 -20.74
N THR A 207 -11.81 10.57 -20.89
CA THR A 207 -12.88 11.17 -20.09
C THR A 207 -13.28 10.17 -19.01
N LEU A 208 -12.95 10.47 -17.76
CA LEU A 208 -13.42 9.72 -16.59
C LEU A 208 -14.94 9.88 -16.50
N ARG A 209 -15.72 8.83 -16.80
CA ARG A 209 -17.16 8.82 -16.56
C ARG A 209 -17.47 8.08 -15.26
N ARG A 210 -18.19 8.74 -14.37
CA ARG A 210 -18.77 8.18 -13.14
C ARG A 210 -19.99 7.33 -13.53
N SER A 211 -20.10 6.09 -13.05
CA SER A 211 -21.27 5.26 -13.34
C SER A 211 -22.52 5.82 -12.65
N GLU A 212 -23.65 5.83 -13.37
CA GLU A 212 -24.89 6.49 -12.95
C GLU A 212 -25.68 5.77 -11.84
N SER A 213 -25.19 4.64 -11.30
CA SER A 213 -25.97 3.81 -10.37
C SER A 213 -26.01 4.29 -8.91
N GLN A 214 -25.77 5.57 -8.63
CA GLN A 214 -25.68 6.13 -7.26
C GLN A 214 -26.65 7.29 -6.99
N ARG A 215 -27.69 7.49 -7.81
CA ARG A 215 -28.69 8.56 -7.58
C ARG A 215 -29.77 8.24 -6.54
N SER A 216 -29.76 7.09 -5.87
CA SER A 216 -30.80 6.75 -4.90
C SER A 216 -30.20 6.11 -3.64
N ALA A 217 -29.70 6.95 -2.74
CA ALA A 217 -29.58 6.69 -1.30
C ALA A 217 -29.14 8.00 -0.61
N ILE A 218 -30.10 8.91 -0.45
CA ILE A 218 -30.11 9.93 0.61
C ILE A 218 -31.46 9.77 1.31
#